data_AF-A0A314YTV3-F1
#
_entry.id   AF-A0A314YTV3-F1
#
_cell.length_a   1.000
_cell.length_b   1.000
_cell.length_c   1.000
_cell.angle_alpha   90.00
_cell.angle_beta   90.00
_cell.angle_gamma   90.00
#
_symmetry.space_group_name_H-M   'P 1'
#
loop_
_entity.id
_entity.type
_entity.pdbx_description
1 polymer ?
#
loop_
_entity_poly.entity_id
_entity_poly.type
_entity_poly.pdbx_seq_one_letter_code
_entity_poly.pdbx_strand_id
1 'polypeptide(L)'
;MEQKSSSTAPSKLLLLLFLLVSTCHVMGAAAYSIGVNYGTIADNLPPPSQVATFLKTKTTIDRVKIFDANPDMLRAFADTKIAVTITVGNGDVPALAKPSAAQAWVSANILPFHPRTIINRIAVGNEILATSDKDLIAHLLPAMKSLHEALQLANISTVQVGTLTLWAY
;
A
#
# COMPACT_ATOMS: atom_id res chain seq x y z
N MET A 1 -42.71 34.65 -48.00
CA MET A 1 -42.67 34.25 -46.58
C MET A 1 -41.25 33.83 -46.28
N GLU A 2 -40.48 34.66 -45.59
CA GLU A 2 -39.10 34.32 -45.21
C GLU A 2 -38.97 34.57 -43.72
N GLN A 3 -39.03 33.49 -42.93
CA GLN A 3 -38.82 33.55 -41.50
C GLN A 3 -37.32 33.58 -41.21
N LYS A 4 -36.86 34.73 -40.70
CA LYS A 4 -35.50 34.91 -40.20
C LYS A 4 -35.36 34.21 -38.85
N SER A 5 -34.79 33.01 -38.84
CA SER A 5 -34.43 32.26 -37.63
C SER A 5 -33.41 33.05 -36.80
N SER A 6 -33.80 33.55 -35.62
CA SER A 6 -32.87 34.17 -34.69
C SER A 6 -32.14 33.09 -33.89
N SER A 7 -30.84 32.96 -34.16
CA SER A 7 -29.94 32.15 -33.33
C SER A 7 -29.71 32.88 -32.00
N THR A 8 -30.30 32.37 -30.92
CA THR A 8 -30.03 32.86 -29.57
C THR A 8 -28.67 32.32 -29.12
N ALA A 9 -27.65 33.18 -29.17
CA ALA A 9 -26.36 32.87 -28.57
C ALA A 9 -26.55 32.57 -27.06
N PRO A 10 -25.86 31.55 -26.51
CA PRO A 10 -25.96 31.27 -25.08
C PRO A 10 -25.57 32.51 -24.28
N SER A 11 -26.36 32.83 -23.24
CA SER A 11 -26.13 34.02 -22.43
C SER A 11 -24.70 33.95 -21.85
N LYS A 12 -23.97 35.07 -21.90
CA LYS A 12 -22.59 35.15 -21.39
C LYS A 12 -22.47 34.66 -19.95
N LEU A 13 -23.56 34.76 -19.17
CA LEU A 13 -23.67 34.28 -17.81
C LEU A 13 -23.66 32.75 -17.72
N LEU A 14 -24.34 32.05 -18.64
CA LEU A 14 -24.35 30.59 -18.71
C LEU A 14 -22.96 30.05 -19.08
N LEU A 15 -22.29 30.73 -20.01
CA LEU A 15 -20.92 30.39 -20.43
C LEU A 15 -19.92 30.59 -19.28
N LEU A 16 -20.09 31.67 -18.50
CA LEU A 16 -19.27 31.96 -17.32
C LEU A 16 -19.47 30.93 -16.21
N LEU A 17 -20.73 30.52 -15.96
CA LEU A 17 -21.07 29.48 -14.98
C LEU A 17 -20.46 28.13 -15.37
N PHE A 18 -20.52 27.78 -16.65
CA PHE A 18 -19.93 26.54 -17.18
C PHE A 18 -18.40 26.53 -17.08
N LEU A 19 -17.76 27.67 -17.34
CA LEU A 19 -16.31 27.84 -17.12
C LEU A 19 -15.93 27.68 -15.64
N LEU A 20 -16.66 28.33 -14.73
CA LEU A 20 -16.42 28.27 -13.29
C LEU A 20 -16.54 26.85 -12.73
N VAL A 21 -17.58 26.11 -13.14
CA VAL A 21 -17.78 24.70 -12.74
C VAL A 21 -16.69 23.80 -13.33
N SER A 22 -16.30 24.02 -14.60
CA SER A 22 -15.21 23.26 -15.22
C SER A 22 -13.86 23.51 -14.56
N THR A 23 -13.54 24.74 -14.16
CA THR A 23 -12.29 25.05 -13.44
C THR A 23 -12.26 24.48 -12.03
N CYS A 24 -13.42 24.30 -11.39
CA CYS A 24 -13.52 23.72 -10.05
C CYS A 24 -13.18 22.21 -10.04
N HIS A 25 -13.38 21.51 -11.16
CA HIS A 25 -13.02 20.09 -11.30
C HIS A 25 -11.52 19.83 -11.55
N VAL A 26 -10.72 20.86 -11.84
CA VAL A 26 -9.28 20.70 -12.13
C VAL A 26 -8.40 20.89 -10.88
N MET A 27 -8.98 21.32 -9.76
CA MET A 27 -8.28 21.39 -8.48
C MET A 27 -8.35 20.06 -7.71
N GLY A 28 -7.89 18.98 -8.34
CA GLY A 28 -7.47 17.81 -7.57
C GLY A 28 -6.24 18.21 -6.78
N ALA A 29 -6.39 18.46 -5.47
CA ALA A 29 -5.25 18.68 -4.59
C ALA A 29 -4.25 17.53 -4.80
N ALA A 30 -2.98 17.84 -5.03
CA ALA A 30 -1.94 16.83 -5.09
C ALA A 30 -1.98 16.06 -3.75
N ALA A 31 -2.40 14.79 -3.80
CA ALA A 31 -2.47 13.96 -2.62
C ALA A 31 -1.05 13.55 -2.24
N TYR A 32 -0.45 14.27 -1.30
CA TYR A 32 0.82 13.89 -0.69
C TYR A 32 0.55 12.74 0.28
N SER A 33 1.06 11.55 -0.01
CA SER A 33 1.01 10.40 0.89
C SER A 33 2.24 10.44 1.81
N ILE A 34 2.02 10.21 3.11
CA ILE A 34 3.07 10.20 4.13
C ILE A 34 2.95 8.90 4.90
N GLY A 35 4.06 8.17 4.99
CA GLY A 35 4.15 6.92 5.73
C GLY A 35 5.09 6.97 6.91
N VAL A 36 4.90 6.05 7.86
CA VAL A 36 5.79 5.85 9.01
C VAL A 36 6.19 4.38 9.16
N ASN A 37 7.36 4.15 9.75
CA ASN A 37 7.77 2.82 10.18
C ASN A 37 7.22 2.55 11.59
N TYR A 38 6.50 1.45 11.79
CA TYR A 38 6.02 1.02 13.09
C TYR A 38 6.91 -0.11 13.61
N GLY A 39 7.97 0.26 14.33
CA GLY A 39 8.86 -0.66 15.03
C GLY A 39 8.28 -1.12 16.36
N THR A 40 8.54 -2.38 16.73
CA THR A 40 7.97 -3.03 17.93
C THR A 40 9.02 -3.47 18.96
N ILE A 41 10.30 -3.16 18.72
CA ILE A 41 11.40 -3.49 19.65
C ILE A 41 11.54 -2.38 20.69
N ALA A 42 10.70 -2.42 21.73
CA ALA A 42 10.72 -1.56 22.91
C ALA A 42 9.85 -2.16 24.03
N ASP A 43 9.94 -1.62 25.25
CA ASP A 43 9.34 -2.15 26.48
C ASP A 43 8.03 -1.47 26.90
N ASN A 44 7.70 -0.31 26.34
CA ASN A 44 6.60 0.55 26.78
C ASN A 44 5.68 1.02 25.64
N LEU A 45 5.62 0.26 24.54
CA LEU A 45 4.81 0.64 23.38
C LEU A 45 3.31 0.48 23.67
N PRO A 46 2.47 1.42 23.19
CA PRO A 46 1.03 1.24 23.20
C PRO A 46 0.61 0.03 22.35
N PRO A 47 -0.53 -0.60 22.66
CA PRO A 47 -1.03 -1.73 21.88
C PRO A 47 -1.37 -1.30 20.43
N PRO A 48 -1.29 -2.22 19.45
CA PRO A 48 -1.48 -1.87 18.03
C PRO A 48 -2.78 -1.13 17.71
N SER A 49 -3.88 -1.43 18.40
CA SER A 49 -5.18 -0.75 18.22
C SER A 49 -5.13 0.73 18.61
N GLN A 50 -4.37 1.08 19.65
CA GLN A 50 -4.16 2.47 20.05
C GLN A 50 -3.28 3.20 19.04
N VAL A 51 -2.24 2.56 18.52
CA VAL A 51 -1.40 3.14 17.44
C VAL A 51 -2.23 3.39 16.19
N ALA A 52 -2.99 2.40 15.72
CA ALA A 52 -3.84 2.54 14.54
C ALA A 52 -4.89 3.65 14.72
N THR A 53 -5.52 3.75 15.90
CA THR A 53 -6.45 4.83 16.24
C THR A 53 -5.77 6.19 16.26
N PHE A 54 -4.58 6.29 16.86
CA PHE A 54 -3.80 7.52 16.91
C PHE A 54 -3.44 8.00 15.50
N LEU A 55 -2.87 7.13 14.66
CA LEU A 55 -2.53 7.47 13.27
C LEU A 55 -3.76 7.95 12.50
N LYS A 56 -4.88 7.23 12.61
CA LYS A 56 -6.13 7.56 11.90
C LYS A 56 -6.76 8.88 12.36
N THR A 57 -6.70 9.21 13.65
CA THR A 57 -7.52 10.29 14.22
C THR A 57 -6.73 11.54 14.62
N LYS A 58 -5.40 11.43 14.75
CA LYS A 58 -4.53 12.51 15.26
C LYS A 58 -3.45 12.93 14.26
N THR A 59 -3.37 12.29 13.10
CA THR A 59 -2.33 12.56 12.10
C THR A 59 -2.90 12.55 10.69
N THR A 60 -2.09 12.96 9.71
CA THR A 60 -2.38 12.83 8.27
C THR A 60 -1.67 11.63 7.63
N ILE A 61 -1.08 10.75 8.45
CA ILE A 61 -0.37 9.56 7.98
C ILE A 61 -1.39 8.57 7.40
N ASP A 62 -1.15 8.16 6.17
CA ASP A 62 -2.01 7.24 5.43
C ASP A 62 -1.32 5.91 5.09
N ARG A 63 -0.06 5.76 5.50
CA ARG A 63 0.74 4.55 5.30
C ARG A 63 1.52 4.13 6.54
N VAL A 64 1.63 2.83 6.75
CA VAL A 64 2.49 2.25 7.79
C VAL A 64 3.29 1.08 7.23
N LYS A 65 4.58 1.02 7.56
CA LYS A 65 5.43 -0.14 7.33
C LYS A 65 5.60 -0.90 8.63
N ILE A 66 5.33 -2.19 8.61
CA ILE A 66 5.54 -3.11 9.73
C ILE A 66 6.65 -4.10 9.36
N PHE A 67 7.42 -4.55 10.35
CA PHE A 67 8.67 -5.31 10.12
C PHE A 67 8.48 -6.83 10.12
N ASP A 68 7.25 -7.30 10.25
CA ASP A 68 6.82 -8.69 10.20
C ASP A 68 5.35 -8.78 9.72
N ALA A 69 4.79 -9.99 9.70
CA ALA A 69 3.38 -10.25 9.42
C ALA A 69 2.54 -10.42 10.69
N ASN A 70 2.78 -9.61 11.73
CA ASN A 70 2.09 -9.77 13.02
C ASN A 70 0.55 -9.64 12.87
N PRO A 71 -0.22 -10.68 13.25
CA PRO A 71 -1.66 -10.71 13.04
C PRO A 71 -2.44 -9.71 13.93
N ASP A 72 -1.93 -9.36 15.11
CA ASP A 72 -2.55 -8.35 15.97
C ASP A 72 -2.43 -6.96 15.35
N MET A 73 -1.28 -6.66 14.75
CA MET A 73 -1.07 -5.41 14.03
C MET A 73 -1.93 -5.34 12.78
N LEU A 74 -1.97 -6.40 11.98
CA LEU A 74 -2.82 -6.44 10.78
C LEU A 74 -4.30 -6.28 11.13
N ARG A 75 -4.78 -6.91 12.22
CA ARG A 75 -6.14 -6.70 12.73
C ARG A 75 -6.39 -5.26 13.19
N ALA A 76 -5.43 -4.64 13.86
CA ALA A 76 -5.56 -3.27 14.35
C ALA A 76 -5.74 -2.23 13.23
N PHE A 77 -5.15 -2.48 12.05
CA PHE A 77 -5.30 -1.59 10.90
C PHE A 77 -6.54 -1.86 10.03
N ALA A 78 -7.36 -2.86 10.37
CA ALA A 78 -8.60 -3.14 9.65
C ALA A 78 -9.55 -1.94 9.64
N ASP A 79 -10.11 -1.61 8.48
CA ASP A 79 -11.08 -0.51 8.27
C ASP A 79 -10.58 0.90 8.69
N THR A 80 -9.26 1.05 8.86
CA THR A 80 -8.65 2.36 9.16
C THR A 80 -8.46 3.24 7.95
N LYS A 81 -8.42 2.64 6.75
CA LYS A 81 -8.01 3.24 5.46
C LYS A 81 -6.52 3.61 5.38
N ILE A 82 -5.73 3.27 6.40
CA ILE A 82 -4.27 3.36 6.37
C ILE A 82 -3.74 2.13 5.64
N ALA A 83 -2.88 2.33 4.65
CA ALA A 83 -2.29 1.23 3.89
C ALA A 83 -1.06 0.65 4.60
N VAL A 84 -0.98 -0.67 4.66
CA VAL A 84 0.06 -1.43 5.36
C VAL A 84 1.02 -2.05 4.37
N THR A 85 2.32 -1.78 4.57
CA THR A 85 3.42 -2.54 3.98
C THR A 85 3.93 -3.58 4.98
N ILE A 86 3.90 -4.85 4.61
CA ILE A 86 4.41 -5.97 5.41
C ILE A 86 5.85 -6.26 4.99
N THR A 87 6.74 -6.50 5.95
CA THR A 87 8.11 -6.93 5.66
C THR A 87 8.26 -8.43 5.92
N VAL A 88 8.80 -9.16 4.95
CA VAL A 88 9.28 -10.54 5.13
C VAL A 88 10.63 -10.47 5.82
N GLY A 89 10.80 -11.21 6.92
CA GLY A 89 12.09 -11.27 7.61
C GLY A 89 13.18 -11.89 6.74
N ASN A 90 14.43 -11.44 6.88
CA ASN A 90 15.54 -11.95 6.07
C ASN A 90 15.67 -13.49 6.15
N GLY A 91 15.43 -14.09 7.32
CA GLY A 91 15.49 -15.55 7.51
C GLY A 91 14.43 -16.36 6.74
N ASP A 92 13.31 -15.74 6.34
CA ASP A 92 12.25 -16.41 5.58
C ASP A 92 12.50 -16.42 4.08
N VAL A 93 13.39 -15.55 3.59
CA VAL A 93 13.61 -15.33 2.15
C VAL A 93 14.01 -16.60 1.41
N PRO A 94 14.97 -17.44 1.89
CA PRO A 94 15.32 -18.68 1.19
C PRO A 94 14.15 -19.66 1.06
N ALA A 95 13.30 -19.76 2.09
CA ALA A 95 12.13 -20.63 2.04
C ALA A 95 11.09 -20.15 1.03
N LEU A 96 10.87 -18.83 0.96
CA LEU A 96 9.87 -18.22 0.09
C LEU A 96 10.27 -18.20 -1.39
N ALA A 97 11.51 -18.54 -1.72
CA ALA A 97 11.92 -18.82 -3.10
C ALA A 97 11.20 -20.06 -3.70
N LYS A 98 10.56 -20.89 -2.86
CA LYS A 98 9.76 -22.04 -3.30
C LYS A 98 8.30 -21.61 -3.49
N PRO A 99 7.67 -21.86 -4.66
CA PRO A 99 6.29 -21.44 -4.93
C PRO A 99 5.27 -21.94 -3.90
N SER A 100 5.37 -23.19 -3.43
CA SER A 100 4.45 -23.73 -2.43
C SER A 100 4.56 -23.04 -1.07
N ALA A 101 5.78 -22.68 -0.65
CA ALA A 101 6.01 -21.93 0.58
C ALA A 101 5.47 -20.50 0.47
N ALA A 102 5.66 -19.85 -0.68
CA ALA A 102 5.09 -18.52 -0.94
C ALA A 102 3.56 -18.53 -0.93
N GLN A 103 2.92 -19.55 -1.52
CA GLN A 103 1.46 -19.73 -1.46
C GLN A 103 0.97 -19.91 -0.02
N ALA A 104 1.63 -20.77 0.76
CA ALA A 104 1.30 -20.96 2.17
C ALA A 104 1.46 -19.67 2.97
N TRP A 105 2.53 -18.91 2.71
CA TRP A 105 2.78 -17.63 3.37
C TRP A 105 1.70 -16.59 3.03
N VAL A 106 1.30 -16.46 1.75
CA VAL A 106 0.20 -15.56 1.34
C VAL A 106 -1.11 -15.98 2.00
N SER A 107 -1.40 -17.28 2.03
CA SER A 107 -2.61 -17.83 2.66
C SER A 107 -2.66 -17.53 4.16
N ALA A 108 -1.53 -17.54 4.85
CA ALA A 108 -1.47 -17.30 6.29
C ALA A 108 -1.43 -15.80 6.65
N ASN A 109 -0.73 -14.99 5.85
CA ASN A 109 -0.35 -13.63 6.25
C ASN A 109 -1.10 -12.52 5.50
N ILE A 110 -1.74 -12.82 4.37
CA ILE A 110 -2.45 -11.83 3.54
C ILE A 110 -3.96 -12.10 3.54
N LEU A 111 -4.37 -13.31 3.17
CA LEU A 111 -5.79 -13.65 2.97
C LEU A 111 -6.68 -13.40 4.20
N PRO A 112 -6.25 -13.68 5.45
CA PRO A 112 -7.12 -13.48 6.61
C PRO A 112 -7.45 -12.01 6.91
N PHE A 113 -6.64 -11.07 6.39
CA PHE A 113 -6.76 -9.64 6.71
C PHE A 113 -7.24 -8.81 5.51
N HIS A 114 -7.02 -9.28 4.28
CA HIS A 114 -7.47 -8.62 3.07
C HIS A 114 -8.97 -8.91 2.80
N PRO A 115 -9.80 -7.92 2.38
CA PRO A 115 -9.47 -6.53 2.08
C PRO A 115 -9.72 -5.55 3.25
N ARG A 116 -10.13 -6.02 4.43
CA ARG A 116 -10.44 -5.13 5.57
C ARG A 116 -9.23 -4.30 5.99
N THR A 117 -8.07 -4.93 6.03
CA THR A 117 -6.78 -4.25 6.13
C THR A 117 -6.25 -4.02 4.73
N ILE A 118 -5.93 -2.76 4.41
CA ILE A 118 -5.38 -2.39 3.10
C ILE A 118 -3.90 -2.76 3.08
N ILE A 119 -3.59 -4.01 2.80
CA ILE A 119 -2.22 -4.42 2.52
C ILE A 119 -1.91 -3.97 1.08
N ASN A 120 -0.91 -3.11 0.89
CA ASN A 120 -0.58 -2.57 -0.44
C ASN A 120 0.78 -3.05 -0.96
N ARG A 121 1.66 -3.51 -0.07
CA ARG A 121 3.00 -3.95 -0.44
C ARG A 121 3.53 -5.04 0.49
N ILE A 122 4.24 -5.98 -0.10
CA ILE A 122 5.15 -6.91 0.58
C ILE A 122 6.58 -6.47 0.27
N ALA A 123 7.34 -6.12 1.30
CA ALA A 123 8.76 -5.86 1.26
C ALA A 123 9.52 -7.15 1.60
N VAL A 124 10.19 -7.74 0.61
CA VAL A 124 10.95 -8.98 0.77
C VAL A 124 12.33 -8.68 1.33
N GLY A 125 12.51 -8.93 2.62
CA GLY A 125 13.75 -8.63 3.32
C GLY A 125 14.00 -7.14 3.56
N ASN A 126 15.01 -6.88 4.40
CA ASN A 126 15.54 -5.57 4.71
C ASN A 126 17.04 -5.54 4.41
N GLU A 127 17.42 -4.70 3.44
CA GLU A 127 18.81 -4.40 3.09
C GLU A 127 19.65 -5.62 2.67
N ILE A 128 19.01 -6.66 2.15
CA ILE A 128 19.67 -7.92 1.75
C ILE A 128 20.86 -7.68 0.81
N LEU A 129 20.74 -6.74 -0.14
CA LEU A 129 21.82 -6.44 -1.09
C LEU A 129 23.05 -5.76 -0.45
N ALA A 130 22.91 -5.19 0.74
CA ALA A 130 24.02 -4.63 1.50
C ALA A 130 24.64 -5.63 2.48
N THR A 131 24.05 -6.83 2.60
CA THR A 131 24.66 -7.91 3.35
C THR A 131 25.78 -8.57 2.53
N SER A 132 26.68 -9.30 3.20
CA SER A 132 27.66 -10.17 2.55
C SER A 132 27.14 -11.61 2.37
N ASP A 133 25.85 -11.85 2.63
CA ASP A 133 25.23 -13.17 2.60
C ASP A 133 24.80 -13.52 1.17
N LYS A 134 25.63 -14.33 0.51
CA LYS A 134 25.40 -14.78 -0.87
C LYS A 134 24.14 -15.63 -1.00
N ASP A 135 23.76 -16.36 0.03
CA ASP A 135 22.57 -17.21 0.00
C ASP A 135 21.30 -16.34 0.01
N LEU A 136 21.24 -15.35 0.91
CA LEU A 136 20.12 -14.40 0.95
C LEU A 136 20.00 -13.60 -0.36
N ILE A 137 21.13 -13.13 -0.89
CA ILE A 137 21.15 -12.37 -2.15
C ILE A 137 20.65 -13.25 -3.31
N ALA A 138 21.08 -14.50 -3.40
CA ALA A 138 20.67 -15.42 -4.46
C ALA A 138 19.18 -15.76 -4.41
N HIS A 139 18.59 -15.81 -3.20
CA HIS A 139 17.17 -16.16 -3.01
C HIS A 139 16.20 -14.98 -3.09
N LEU A 140 16.69 -13.73 -3.04
CA LEU A 140 15.85 -12.53 -3.02
C LEU A 140 14.89 -12.45 -4.22
N LEU A 141 15.42 -12.51 -5.44
CA LEU A 141 14.59 -12.41 -6.65
C LEU A 141 13.63 -13.61 -6.82
N PRO A 142 14.07 -14.87 -6.65
CA PRO A 142 13.16 -16.02 -6.62
C PRO A 142 12.03 -15.90 -5.59
N ALA A 143 12.30 -15.39 -4.39
CA ALA A 143 11.28 -15.17 -3.37
C ALA A 143 10.25 -14.11 -3.79
N MET A 144 10.72 -12.98 -4.34
CA MET A 144 9.83 -11.94 -4.88
C MET A 144 8.92 -12.48 -5.99
N LYS A 145 9.46 -13.28 -6.92
CA LYS A 145 8.68 -13.90 -8.00
C LYS A 145 7.64 -14.87 -7.46
N SER A 146 8.04 -15.75 -6.55
CA SER A 146 7.13 -16.74 -5.96
C SER A 146 5.99 -16.08 -5.18
N LEU A 147 6.26 -15.01 -4.43
CA LEU A 147 5.22 -14.23 -3.74
C LEU A 147 4.30 -13.51 -4.71
N HIS A 148 4.83 -12.94 -5.78
CA HIS A 148 4.02 -12.31 -6.83
C HIS A 148 3.07 -13.32 -7.49
N GLU A 149 3.57 -14.49 -7.87
CA GLU A 149 2.76 -15.56 -8.44
C GLU A 149 1.71 -16.08 -7.46
N ALA A 150 2.06 -16.25 -6.18
CA ALA A 150 1.12 -16.64 -5.14
C ALA A 150 -0.04 -15.64 -4.97
N LEU A 151 0.24 -14.33 -5.05
CA LEU A 151 -0.78 -13.29 -5.03
C LEU A 151 -1.70 -13.37 -6.27
N GLN A 152 -1.14 -13.59 -7.46
CA GLN A 152 -1.92 -13.77 -8.69
C GLN A 152 -2.85 -14.99 -8.60
N LEU A 153 -2.34 -16.12 -8.12
CA LEU A 153 -3.13 -17.34 -7.90
C LEU A 153 -4.27 -17.13 -6.89
N ALA A 154 -4.05 -16.26 -5.90
CA ALA A 154 -5.08 -15.85 -4.95
C ALA A 154 -6.02 -14.74 -5.47
N ASN A 155 -5.89 -14.33 -6.74
CA ASN A 155 -6.63 -13.24 -7.36
C ASN A 155 -6.44 -11.88 -6.67
N ILE A 156 -5.25 -11.61 -6.13
CA ILE A 156 -4.88 -10.33 -5.50
C ILE A 156 -3.90 -9.59 -6.42
N SER A 157 -4.40 -8.56 -7.11
CA SER A 157 -3.59 -7.69 -7.99
C SER A 157 -3.21 -6.34 -7.36
N THR A 158 -3.79 -6.01 -6.20
CA THR A 158 -3.62 -4.72 -5.51
C THR A 158 -2.36 -4.67 -4.63
N VAL A 159 -1.77 -5.82 -4.31
CA VAL A 159 -0.57 -5.94 -3.46
C VAL A 159 0.67 -6.00 -4.34
N GLN A 160 1.59 -5.05 -4.16
CA GLN A 160 2.85 -5.00 -4.89
C GLN A 160 3.95 -5.75 -4.11
N VAL A 161 4.89 -6.40 -4.82
CA VAL A 161 6.04 -7.06 -4.19
C VAL A 161 7.31 -6.28 -4.54
N GLY A 162 8.14 -5.99 -3.55
CA GLY A 162 9.41 -5.26 -3.69
C GLY A 162 10.42 -5.70 -2.65
N THR A 163 11.58 -5.04 -2.58
CA THR A 163 12.61 -5.24 -1.55
C THR A 163 13.03 -3.89 -1.00
N LEU A 164 13.50 -3.84 0.26
CA LEU A 164 14.07 -2.64 0.84
C LEU A 164 15.58 -2.63 0.63
N THR A 165 16.11 -1.56 0.05
CA THR A 165 17.54 -1.30 -0.13
C THR A 165 17.89 0.05 0.49
N LEU A 166 19.17 0.27 0.78
CA LEU A 166 19.69 1.42 1.53
C LEU A 166 19.46 2.82 0.93
N TRP A 167 18.69 2.97 -0.16
CA TRP A 167 18.52 4.24 -0.87
C TRP A 167 17.06 4.67 -1.07
N ALA A 168 16.12 4.15 -0.27
CA ALA A 168 14.72 4.58 -0.33
C ALA A 168 14.41 5.68 0.69
N TYR A 169 15.02 6.86 0.53
CA TYR A 169 14.55 8.14 1.07
C TYR A 169 14.81 9.25 0.05
#